data_AF-A0A948TP50-F1
#
_entry.id   AF-A0A948TP50-F1
#
_cell.length_a   1.000
_cell.length_b   1.000
_cell.length_c   1.000
_cell.angle_alpha   90.00
_cell.angle_beta   90.00
_cell.angle_gamma   90.00
#
_symmetry.space_group_name_H-M   'P 1'
#
loop_
_entity.id
_entity.type
_entity.pdbx_description
1 polymer ?
#
loop_
_entity_poly.entity_id
_entity_poly.type
_entity_poly.pdbx_seq_one_letter_code
_entity_poly.pdbx_strand_id
1 'polypeptide(L)'
;MKKLIMAMLIAVSMVQTLSAQDNNRQRMTPQQRTEQRIQKLDEKLSLTDNQKSQIRDLYADFYKQKYPKEKRKEAMEKLITDIAAVLTSDQQVLYKQLQEEAAAERRKHATEK
;
A
#
# COMPACT_ATOMS: atom_id res chain seq x y z
N MET A 1 -59.96 -4.09 42.28
CA MET A 1 -59.53 -2.68 42.33
C MET A 1 -58.03 -2.68 42.05
N LYS A 2 -57.62 -2.42 40.79
CA LYS A 2 -57.29 -1.10 40.25
C LYS A 2 -55.98 -0.52 40.84
N LYS A 3 -54.99 -0.38 39.93
CA LYS A 3 -53.87 0.59 39.92
C LYS A 3 -52.63 0.08 40.70
N LEU A 4 -51.37 0.12 40.24
CA LEU A 4 -50.65 1.03 39.33
C LEU A 4 -49.50 0.24 38.65
N ILE A 5 -49.43 0.22 37.32
CA ILE A 5 -48.36 0.85 36.51
C ILE A 5 -46.99 0.90 37.20
N MET A 6 -46.04 0.10 36.74
CA MET A 6 -44.63 0.45 36.77
C MET A 6 -44.05 0.14 35.38
N ALA A 7 -44.15 1.13 34.51
CA ALA A 7 -43.49 1.14 33.21
C ALA A 7 -41.98 1.26 33.45
N MET A 8 -41.22 0.20 33.13
CA MET A 8 -39.78 0.31 32.99
C MET A 8 -39.46 0.44 31.50
N LEU A 9 -39.43 1.69 31.05
CA LEU A 9 -38.89 2.11 29.76
C LEU A 9 -37.41 1.68 29.70
N ILE A 10 -37.13 0.59 28.97
CA ILE A 10 -35.76 0.28 28.55
C ILE A 10 -35.44 1.24 27.40
N ALA A 11 -35.10 2.47 27.75
CA ALA A 11 -34.44 3.40 26.83
C ALA A 11 -32.95 3.03 26.76
N VAL A 12 -32.64 1.95 26.04
CA VAL A 12 -31.26 1.69 25.59
C VAL A 12 -31.17 2.16 24.15
N SER A 13 -31.21 3.48 23.97
CA SER A 13 -30.70 4.13 22.78
C SER A 13 -29.26 4.58 23.04
N MET A 14 -28.38 3.65 23.38
CA MET A 14 -27.00 3.81 22.97
C MET A 14 -26.99 3.47 21.49
N VAL A 15 -27.16 4.49 20.67
CA VAL A 15 -26.59 4.50 19.32
C VAL A 15 -25.11 4.25 19.56
N GLN A 16 -24.71 2.98 19.49
CA GLN A 16 -23.35 2.67 19.13
C GLN A 16 -23.20 3.32 17.77
N THR A 17 -22.57 4.49 17.76
CA THR A 17 -21.94 5.00 16.56
C THR A 17 -20.89 3.96 16.22
N LEU A 18 -21.34 2.90 15.53
CA LEU A 18 -20.49 2.05 14.75
C LEU A 18 -19.88 3.01 13.77
N SER A 19 -18.69 3.49 14.13
CA SER A 19 -17.86 4.27 13.25
C SER A 19 -17.72 3.44 11.99
N ALA A 20 -18.39 3.85 10.92
CA ALA A 20 -18.25 3.30 9.57
C ALA A 20 -16.85 3.57 8.98
N GLN A 21 -15.87 3.83 9.85
CA GLN A 21 -14.47 4.08 9.57
C GLN A 21 -13.56 3.06 10.28
N ASP A 22 -14.10 1.94 10.75
CA ASP A 22 -13.28 0.80 11.14
C ASP A 22 -12.80 0.06 9.88
N ASN A 23 -12.01 0.78 9.08
CA ASN A 23 -11.11 0.13 8.15
C ASN A 23 -10.02 -0.52 9.01
N ASN A 24 -10.31 -1.71 9.53
CA ASN A 24 -9.35 -2.62 10.17
C ASN A 24 -8.29 -3.14 9.18
N ARG A 25 -7.91 -2.33 8.18
CA ARG A 25 -6.64 -2.45 7.48
C ARG A 25 -5.60 -1.93 8.45
N GLN A 26 -5.08 -2.82 9.28
CA GLN A 26 -3.90 -2.58 10.10
C GLN A 26 -2.90 -1.75 9.29
N ARG A 27 -2.61 -0.53 9.76
CA ARG A 27 -1.72 0.40 9.06
C ARG A 27 -0.35 -0.27 8.98
N MET A 28 -0.03 -0.80 7.80
CA MET A 28 1.27 -1.42 7.55
C MET A 28 2.39 -0.39 7.74
N THR A 29 3.47 -0.82 8.39
CA THR A 29 4.69 -0.02 8.48
C THR A 29 5.35 0.13 7.09
N PRO A 30 6.16 1.17 6.87
CA PRO A 30 6.94 1.31 5.63
C PRO A 30 7.79 0.07 5.31
N GLN A 31 8.33 -0.58 6.34
CA GLN A 31 9.13 -1.80 6.23
C GLN A 31 8.29 -2.98 5.76
N GLN A 32 7.12 -3.23 6.37
CA GLN A 32 6.21 -4.29 5.93
C GLN A 32 5.75 -4.07 4.48
N ARG A 33 5.49 -2.81 4.10
CA ARG A 33 5.12 -2.45 2.73
C ARG A 33 6.27 -2.71 1.75
N THR A 34 7.49 -2.46 2.17
CA THR A 34 8.70 -2.75 1.39
C THR A 34 8.82 -4.24 1.15
N GLU A 35 8.66 -5.06 2.20
CA GLU A 35 8.79 -6.51 2.08
C GLU A 35 7.73 -7.10 1.16
N GLN A 36 6.47 -6.65 1.27
CA GLN A 36 5.42 -7.09 0.32
C GLN A 36 5.72 -6.70 -1.13
N ARG A 37 6.36 -5.55 -1.36
CA ARG A 37 6.77 -5.13 -2.71
C ARG A 37 7.89 -6.01 -3.23
N ILE A 38 8.89 -6.28 -2.40
CA ILE A 38 10.02 -7.15 -2.75
C ILE A 38 9.54 -8.55 -3.03
N GLN A 39 8.63 -9.11 -2.22
CA GLN A 39 8.04 -10.42 -2.45
C GLN A 39 7.36 -10.48 -3.82
N LYS A 40 6.54 -9.50 -4.18
CA LYS A 40 5.88 -9.46 -5.50
C LYS A 40 6.87 -9.33 -6.66
N LEU A 41 7.96 -8.59 -6.46
CA LEU A 41 9.02 -8.49 -7.48
C LEU A 41 9.80 -9.80 -7.58
N ASP A 42 10.08 -10.45 -6.46
CA ASP A 42 10.77 -11.73 -6.38
C ASP A 42 10.00 -12.85 -7.08
N GLU A 43 8.70 -12.95 -6.84
CA GLU A 43 7.80 -13.90 -7.50
C GLU A 43 7.85 -13.79 -9.04
N LYS A 44 8.12 -12.59 -9.57
CA LYS A 44 8.10 -12.33 -11.02
C LYS A 44 9.50 -12.27 -11.66
N LEU A 45 10.52 -11.88 -10.90
CA LEU A 45 11.86 -11.60 -11.39
C LEU A 45 12.92 -12.59 -10.87
N SER A 46 12.56 -13.47 -9.93
CA SER A 46 13.48 -14.38 -9.23
C SER A 46 14.69 -13.62 -8.71
N LEU A 47 14.46 -12.71 -7.76
CA LEU A 47 15.51 -11.84 -7.25
C LEU A 47 16.52 -12.64 -6.42
N THR A 48 17.79 -12.30 -6.57
CA THR A 48 18.83 -12.80 -5.66
C THR A 48 18.72 -12.12 -4.29
N ASP A 49 19.25 -12.75 -3.24
CA ASP A 49 19.23 -12.17 -1.89
C ASP A 49 19.97 -10.82 -1.83
N ASN A 50 21.05 -10.69 -2.60
CA ASN A 50 21.78 -9.42 -2.71
C ASN A 50 20.90 -8.32 -3.31
N GLN A 51 20.19 -8.61 -4.41
CA GLN A 51 19.26 -7.65 -5.02
C GLN A 51 18.12 -7.28 -4.07
N LYS A 52 17.55 -8.26 -3.34
CA LYS A 52 16.53 -7.98 -2.32
C LYS A 52 17.07 -7.04 -1.25
N SER A 53 18.30 -7.26 -0.76
CA SER A 53 18.94 -6.38 0.22
C SER A 53 19.10 -4.96 -0.31
N GLN A 54 19.65 -4.79 -1.52
CA GLN A 54 19.83 -3.47 -2.13
C GLN A 54 18.50 -2.75 -2.34
N ILE A 55 17.44 -3.46 -2.75
CA ILE A 55 16.10 -2.87 -2.89
C ILE A 55 15.54 -2.46 -1.52
N ARG A 56 15.75 -3.24 -0.44
CA ARG A 56 15.34 -2.84 0.92
C ARG A 56 16.01 -1.53 1.33
N ASP A 57 17.30 -1.39 1.07
CA ASP A 57 18.07 -0.19 1.42
C ASP A 57 17.57 1.04 0.65
N LEU A 58 17.33 0.90 -0.66
CA LEU A 58 16.75 1.97 -1.49
C LEU A 58 15.40 2.47 -0.95
N TYR A 59 14.51 1.55 -0.57
CA TYR A 59 13.23 1.93 0.05
C TYR A 59 13.42 2.55 1.43
N ALA A 60 14.33 2.02 2.25
CA ALA A 60 14.61 2.58 3.57
C ALA A 60 15.09 4.03 3.46
N ASP A 61 16.01 4.32 2.54
CA ASP A 61 16.50 5.67 2.28
C ASP A 61 15.42 6.59 1.71
N PHE A 62 14.60 6.10 0.79
CA PHE A 62 13.44 6.82 0.27
C PHE A 62 12.47 7.22 1.40
N TYR A 63 12.20 6.32 2.36
CA TYR A 63 11.29 6.60 3.48
C TYR A 63 11.91 7.47 4.58
N LYS A 64 13.23 7.51 4.73
CA LYS A 64 13.91 8.47 5.62
C LYS A 64 13.71 9.90 5.14
N GLN A 65 13.62 10.12 3.82
CA GLN A 65 13.44 11.43 3.24
C GLN A 65 11.96 11.87 3.25
N LYS A 66 11.71 13.09 3.76
CA LYS A 66 10.39 13.72 3.68
C LYS A 66 10.29 14.59 2.42
N TYR A 67 9.87 13.99 1.31
CA TYR A 67 9.64 14.73 0.07
C TYR A 67 8.37 15.60 0.15
N PRO A 68 8.44 16.89 -0.23
CA PRO A 68 7.28 17.71 -0.54
C PRO A 68 6.39 17.04 -1.60
N LYS A 69 5.09 17.33 -1.60
CA LYS A 69 4.12 16.67 -2.49
C LYS A 69 4.48 16.82 -3.97
N GLU A 70 5.00 17.98 -4.33
CA GLU A 70 5.41 18.38 -5.69
C GLU A 70 6.62 17.57 -6.15
N LYS A 71 7.54 17.28 -5.24
CA LYS A 71 8.77 16.51 -5.49
C LYS A 71 8.61 15.01 -5.33
N ARG A 72 7.50 14.56 -4.74
CA ARG A 72 7.27 13.14 -4.46
C ARG A 72 7.18 12.29 -5.73
N LYS A 73 6.66 12.84 -6.83
CA LYS A 73 6.60 12.14 -8.12
C LYS A 73 8.01 11.89 -8.66
N GLU A 74 8.80 12.94 -8.75
CA GLU A 74 10.21 12.90 -9.20
C GLU A 74 11.04 11.93 -8.34
N ALA A 75 10.88 11.99 -7.01
CA ALA A 75 11.56 11.07 -6.10
C ALA A 75 11.15 9.60 -6.31
N MET A 76 9.89 9.34 -6.65
CA MET A 76 9.42 7.99 -6.95
C MET A 76 9.95 7.49 -8.29
N GLU A 77 10.01 8.36 -9.30
CA GLU A 77 10.63 8.05 -10.60
C GLU A 77 12.11 7.69 -10.41
N LYS A 78 12.84 8.47 -9.61
CA LYS A 78 14.22 8.17 -9.25
C LYS A 78 14.35 6.81 -8.56
N LEU A 79 13.51 6.52 -7.58
CA LEU A 79 13.52 5.22 -6.89
C LEU A 79 13.29 4.05 -7.85
N ILE A 80 12.37 4.19 -8.81
CA ILE A 80 12.12 3.18 -9.83
C ILE A 80 13.37 2.96 -10.71
N THR A 81 14.03 4.04 -11.12
CA THR A 81 15.29 3.97 -11.89
C THR A 81 16.40 3.29 -11.08
N ASP A 82 16.57 3.66 -9.81
CA ASP A 82 17.58 3.07 -8.94
C ASP A 82 17.32 1.56 -8.73
N ILE A 83 16.06 1.15 -8.56
CA ILE A 83 15.67 -0.28 -8.48
C ILE A 83 16.01 -0.99 -9.78
N ALA A 84 15.69 -0.41 -10.95
CA ALA A 84 16.00 -1.03 -12.24
C ALA A 84 17.51 -1.25 -12.44
N ALA A 85 18.35 -0.35 -11.93
CA ALA A 85 19.81 -0.46 -12.02
C ALA A 85 20.39 -1.63 -11.20
N VAL A 86 19.66 -2.13 -10.18
CA VAL A 86 20.04 -3.31 -9.38
C VAL A 86 19.70 -4.63 -10.10
N LEU A 87 18.81 -4.57 -11.09
CA LEU A 87 18.34 -5.74 -11.83
C LEU A 87 19.29 -6.12 -12.97
N THR A 88 19.30 -7.40 -13.34
CA THR A 88 19.99 -7.86 -14.56
C THR A 88 19.24 -7.39 -15.81
N SER A 89 19.90 -7.42 -16.97
CA SER A 89 19.29 -7.00 -18.25
C SER A 89 17.96 -7.71 -18.52
N ASP A 90 17.89 -9.02 -18.30
CA ASP A 90 16.67 -9.80 -18.52
C ASP A 90 15.56 -9.42 -17.52
N GLN A 91 15.92 -9.22 -16.25
CA GLN A 91 14.98 -8.76 -15.22
C GLN A 91 14.48 -7.34 -15.48
N GLN A 92 15.29 -6.46 -16.08
CA GLN A 92 14.88 -5.10 -16.45
C GLN A 92 13.77 -5.11 -17.51
N VAL A 93 13.84 -6.01 -18.49
CA VAL A 93 12.80 -6.18 -19.51
C VAL A 93 11.48 -6.56 -18.85
N LEU A 94 11.49 -7.58 -17.99
CA LEU A 94 10.31 -8.01 -17.24
C LEU A 94 9.79 -6.90 -16.32
N TYR A 95 10.69 -6.21 -15.62
CA TYR A 95 10.32 -5.12 -14.72
C TYR A 95 9.62 -3.97 -15.47
N LYS A 96 10.07 -3.63 -16.67
CA LYS A 96 9.42 -2.62 -17.53
C LYS A 96 8.02 -3.06 -17.96
N GLN A 97 7.84 -4.32 -18.38
CA GLN A 97 6.53 -4.86 -18.74
C GLN A 97 5.55 -4.77 -17.57
N LEU A 98 6.00 -5.08 -16.35
CA LEU A 98 5.17 -4.97 -15.14
C LEU A 98 4.74 -3.54 -14.83
N GLN A 99 5.61 -2.56 -15.11
CA GLN A 99 5.26 -1.15 -14.94
C GLN A 99 4.21 -0.70 -15.95
N GLU A 100 4.35 -1.12 -17.21
CA GLU A 100 3.40 -0.83 -18.29
C GLU A 100 2.04 -1.47 -18.03
N GLU A 101 2.01 -2.73 -17.60
CA GLU A 101 0.79 -3.45 -17.20
C GLU A 101 0.08 -2.70 -16.05
N ALA A 102 0.82 -2.37 -14.99
CA ALA A 102 0.27 -1.62 -13.86
C ALA A 102 -0.23 -0.22 -14.27
N ALA A 103 0.40 0.42 -15.26
CA ALA A 103 -0.08 1.69 -15.81
C ALA A 103 -1.34 1.53 -16.66
N ALA A 104 -1.44 0.46 -17.46
CA ALA A 104 -2.60 0.15 -18.26
C ALA A 104 -3.83 -0.16 -17.38
N GLU A 105 -3.66 -0.98 -16.35
CA GLU A 105 -4.75 -1.29 -15.39
C GLU A 105 -5.25 -0.03 -14.67
N ARG A 106 -4.36 0.87 -14.28
CA ARG A 106 -4.76 2.18 -13.71
C ARG A 106 -5.59 3.01 -14.68
N ARG A 107 -5.26 2.98 -15.98
CA ARG A 107 -6.02 3.71 -17.02
C ARG A 107 -7.41 3.11 -17.21
N LYS A 108 -7.52 1.78 -17.31
CA LYS A 108 -8.81 1.07 -17.44
C LYS A 108 -9.77 1.41 -16.30
N HIS A 109 -9.30 1.30 -15.05
CA HIS A 109 -10.12 1.65 -13.89
C HIS A 109 -10.48 3.14 -13.77
N ALA A 110 -9.74 4.03 -14.44
CA ALA A 110 -10.08 5.45 -14.49
C ALA A 110 -11.16 5.76 -15.55
N THR A 111 -11.26 4.95 -16.61
CA THR A 111 -12.27 5.09 -17.66
C THR A 111 -13.60 4.39 -17.34
N GLU A 112 -13.60 3.43 -16.42
CA GLU A 112 -14.80 2.70 -15.97
C GLU A 112 -15.55 3.37 -14.81
N LYS A 113 -15.08 4.53 -14.34
CA LYS A 113 -15.71 5.34 -13.28
C LYS A 113 -16.37 6.58 -13.84
#